data_AF-A0A931RMF2-F1
#
_entry.id   AF-A0A931RMF2-F1
#
_cell.length_a   1.000
_cell.length_b   1.000
_cell.length_c   1.000
_cell.angle_alpha   90.00
_cell.angle_beta   90.00
_cell.angle_gamma   90.00
#
_symmetry.space_group_name_H-M   'P 1'
#
loop_
_entity.id
_entity.type
_entity.pdbx_description
1 polymer ?
#
loop_
_entity_poly.entity_id
_entity_poly.type
_entity_poly.pdbx_seq_one_letter_code
_entity_poly.pdbx_strand_id
1 'polypeptide(L)'
;MQLSKIKELGILWFIAGWRFSVSEDFVPLHYTIYFGLDRFGPKYDLFLFPTLGTVILAVNMLVARSAFFGNKLWQAVLGGLTFLMEMILLVSLVLAVLKGLS
;
A
#
# COMPACT_ATOMS: atom_id res chain seq x y z
N MET A 1 -42.14 -17.84 -26.88
CA MET A 1 -40.88 -17.34 -27.49
C MET A 1 -40.21 -16.25 -26.66
N GLN A 2 -40.93 -15.30 -26.03
CA GLN A 2 -40.31 -14.26 -25.19
C GLN A 2 -39.72 -14.77 -23.85
N LEU A 3 -40.29 -15.83 -23.28
CA LEU A 3 -39.85 -16.38 -21.99
C LEU A 3 -38.46 -17.06 -22.04
N SER A 4 -38.03 -17.59 -23.20
CA SER A 4 -36.68 -18.17 -23.33
C SER A 4 -35.61 -17.07 -23.31
N LYS A 5 -35.87 -15.97 -24.02
CA LYS A 5 -34.98 -14.82 -24.09
C LYS A 5 -34.69 -14.20 -22.72
N ILE A 6 -35.69 -14.16 -21.83
CA ILE A 6 -35.54 -13.64 -20.46
C ILE A 6 -34.63 -14.55 -19.63
N LYS A 7 -34.78 -15.87 -19.77
CA LYS A 7 -33.92 -16.84 -19.08
C LYS A 7 -32.49 -16.78 -19.59
N GLU A 8 -32.31 -16.68 -20.91
CA GLU A 8 -31.01 -16.48 -21.56
C GLU A 8 -30.33 -15.21 -21.04
N LEU A 9 -31.06 -14.09 -20.95
CA LEU A 9 -30.57 -12.84 -20.37
C LEU A 9 -30.19 -12.98 -18.90
N GLY A 10 -31.03 -13.66 -18.10
CA GLY A 10 -30.74 -13.91 -16.69
C GLY A 10 -29.47 -14.74 -16.47
N ILE A 11 -29.25 -15.75 -17.30
CA ILE A 11 -28.02 -16.56 -17.27
C ILE A 11 -26.81 -15.72 -17.65
N LEU A 12 -26.91 -14.87 -18.68
CA LEU A 12 -25.84 -13.97 -19.07
C LEU A 12 -25.50 -12.95 -17.97
N TRP A 13 -26.51 -12.38 -17.31
CA TRP A 13 -26.30 -11.47 -16.17
C TRP A 13 -25.69 -12.18 -14.96
N PHE A 14 -26.10 -13.42 -14.69
CA PHE A 14 -25.51 -14.23 -13.63
C PHE A 14 -24.03 -14.54 -13.91
N ILE A 15 -23.70 -14.96 -15.13
CA ILE A 15 -22.31 -15.21 -15.55
C ILE A 15 -21.50 -13.92 -15.47
N ALA A 16 -22.05 -12.78 -15.91
CA ALA A 16 -21.36 -11.49 -15.82
C ALA A 16 -21.08 -11.10 -14.37
N GLY A 17 -22.08 -11.14 -13.49
CA GLY A 17 -21.90 -10.81 -12.07
C GLY A 17 -21.00 -11.79 -11.32
N TRP A 18 -21.01 -13.07 -11.68
CA TRP A 18 -20.12 -14.08 -11.11
C TRP A 18 -18.68 -13.92 -11.59
N ARG A 19 -18.48 -13.61 -12.87
CA ARG A 19 -17.15 -13.59 -13.50
C ARG A 19 -16.41 -12.28 -13.27
N PHE A 20 -17.14 -11.17 -13.24
CA PHE A 20 -16.60 -9.83 -13.01
C PHE A 20 -16.87 -9.45 -11.55
N SER A 21 -15.89 -9.66 -10.67
CA SER A 21 -15.90 -8.99 -9.37
C SER A 21 -15.77 -7.49 -9.59
N VAL A 22 -16.16 -6.69 -8.58
CA VAL A 22 -15.87 -5.25 -8.55
C VAL A 22 -14.39 -5.07 -8.89
N SER A 23 -14.11 -4.36 -9.99
CA SER A 23 -12.73 -4.08 -10.40
C SER A 23 -12.05 -3.35 -9.27
N GLU A 24 -10.91 -3.86 -8.81
CA GLU A 24 -10.08 -3.09 -7.87
C GLU A 24 -9.62 -1.82 -8.58
N ASP A 25 -9.69 -0.69 -7.87
CA ASP A 25 -9.16 0.57 -8.37
C ASP A 25 -7.64 0.43 -8.51
N PHE A 26 -7.18 0.25 -9.75
CA PHE A 26 -5.76 0.17 -10.07
C PHE A 26 -5.16 1.55 -10.16
N VAL A 27 -4.06 1.76 -9.43
CA VAL A 27 -3.29 3.01 -9.43
C VAL A 27 -1.85 2.75 -9.85
N PRO A 28 -1.21 3.73 -10.51
CA PRO A 28 0.22 3.68 -10.74
C PRO A 28 0.98 3.78 -9.42
N LEU A 29 1.75 2.74 -9.09
CA LEU A 29 2.56 2.65 -7.87
C LEU A 29 3.99 3.12 -8.08
N HIS A 30 4.51 3.02 -9.30
CA HIS A 30 5.91 3.34 -9.61
C HIS A 30 6.05 4.07 -10.94
N TYR A 31 6.93 5.08 -10.96
CA TYR A 31 7.29 5.83 -12.15
C TYR A 31 8.81 5.87 -12.30
N THR A 32 9.32 5.61 -13.50
CA THR A 32 10.72 5.81 -13.87
C THR A 32 10.82 6.76 -15.05
N ILE A 33 11.95 7.45 -15.18
CA ILE A 33 12.19 8.37 -16.30
C ILE A 33 12.26 7.60 -17.63
N TYR A 34 12.76 6.36 -17.60
CA TYR A 34 12.98 5.54 -18.79
C TYR A 34 11.73 4.79 -19.28
N PHE A 35 10.95 4.25 -18.35
CA PHE A 35 9.79 3.39 -18.67
C PHE A 35 8.44 4.06 -18.38
N GLY A 36 8.43 5.27 -17.81
CA GLY A 36 7.20 5.91 -17.35
C GLY A 36 6.58 5.14 -16.20
N LEU A 37 5.27 4.89 -16.27
CA LEU A 37 4.54 4.10 -15.28
C LEU A 37 4.86 2.60 -15.46
N ASP A 38 5.70 2.06 -14.61
CA ASP A 38 6.23 0.68 -14.75
C ASP A 38 5.55 -0.32 -13.81
N ARG A 39 4.91 0.16 -12.73
CA ARG A 39 4.16 -0.71 -11.81
C ARG A 39 2.78 -0.15 -11.56
N PHE A 40 1.77 -0.97 -11.82
CA PHE A 40 0.39 -0.74 -11.45
C PHE A 40 -0.04 -1.78 -10.42
N GLY A 41 -0.88 -1.37 -9.50
CA GLY A 41 -1.43 -2.25 -8.50
C GLY A 41 -2.62 -1.64 -7.78
N PRO A 42 -3.25 -2.40 -6.89
CA PRO A 42 -4.37 -1.92 -6.11
C PRO A 42 -3.95 -0.84 -5.12
N LYS A 43 -4.85 0.08 -4.79
CA LYS A 43 -4.59 1.23 -3.89
C LYS A 43 -3.98 0.83 -2.54
N TYR A 44 -4.27 -0.36 -2.02
CA TYR A 44 -3.74 -0.80 -0.74
C TYR A 44 -2.22 -1.04 -0.77
N ASP A 45 -1.63 -1.29 -1.94
CA ASP A 45 -0.18 -1.47 -2.08
C ASP A 45 0.61 -0.20 -1.71
N LEU A 46 -0.02 0.98 -1.75
CA LEU A 46 0.59 2.24 -1.30
C LEU A 46 0.97 2.20 0.19
N PHE A 47 0.25 1.42 1.00
CA PHE A 47 0.48 1.31 2.44
C PHE A 47 1.58 0.30 2.80
N LEU A 48 2.08 -0.48 1.83
CA LEU A 48 3.09 -1.52 2.08
C LEU A 48 4.36 -0.94 2.73
N PHE A 49 4.94 0.12 2.15
CA PHE A 49 6.19 0.68 2.67
C PHE A 49 6.02 1.39 4.02
N PRO A 50 5.02 2.26 4.23
CA PRO A 50 4.76 2.83 5.56
C PRO A 50 4.49 1.77 6.62
N THR A 51 3.69 0.74 6.32
CA THR A 51 3.41 -0.33 7.31
C THR A 51 4.66 -1.12 7.68
N LEU A 52 5.50 -1.47 6.70
CA LEU A 52 6.80 -2.10 6.98
C LEU A 52 7.72 -1.17 7.80
N GLY A 53 7.73 0.12 7.50
CA GLY A 53 8.47 1.12 8.26
C GLY A 53 8.00 1.21 9.72
N THR A 54 6.69 1.20 9.97
CA THR A 54 6.12 1.15 11.31
C THR A 54 6.53 -0.12 12.07
N VAL A 55 6.52 -1.28 11.40
CA VAL A 55 6.97 -2.56 11.99
C VAL A 55 8.45 -2.50 12.34
N ILE A 56 9.29 -1.98 11.44
CA ILE A 56 10.73 -1.80 11.66
C ILE A 56 10.98 -0.83 12.82
N LEU A 57 10.24 0.27 12.91
CA LEU A 57 10.32 1.22 14.02
C LEU A 57 10.00 0.53 15.35
N ALA A 58 8.91 -0.26 15.41
CA ALA A 58 8.53 -0.99 16.61
C ALA A 58 9.62 -1.98 17.05
N VAL A 59 10.17 -2.77 16.11
CA VAL A 59 11.26 -3.70 16.37
C VAL A 59 12.52 -2.97 16.84
N ASN A 60 12.90 -1.88 16.18
CA ASN A 60 14.09 -1.13 16.53
C ASN A 60 13.96 -0.40 17.87
N MET A 61 12.76 0.01 18.28
CA MET A 61 12.52 0.53 19.63
C MET A 61 12.70 -0.56 20.70
N LEU A 62 12.26 -1.79 20.44
CA LEU A 62 12.50 -2.93 21.34
C LEU A 62 14.00 -3.23 21.43
N VAL A 63 14.70 -3.29 20.30
CA VAL A 63 16.16 -3.52 20.24
C VAL A 63 16.93 -2.40 20.91
N ALA A 64 16.54 -1.13 20.70
CA ALA A 64 17.14 0.02 21.36
C ALA A 64 17.10 -0.15 22.88
N ARG A 65 15.94 -0.54 23.41
CA ARG A 65 15.75 -0.73 24.85
C ARG A 65 16.48 -1.94 25.41
N SER A 66 16.49 -3.08 24.70
CA SER A 66 17.09 -4.32 25.20
C SER A 66 18.61 -4.37 25.02
N ALA A 67 19.12 -3.97 23.86
CA ALA A 67 20.55 -4.10 23.52
C ALA A 67 21.39 -2.91 24.00
N PHE A 68 20.82 -1.71 24.03
CA PHE A 68 21.55 -0.48 24.36
C PHE A 68 21.14 0.13 25.70
N PHE A 69 20.54 -0.64 26.62
CA PHE A 69 19.96 -0.17 27.90
C PHE A 69 20.82 0.85 28.67
N GLY A 70 22.15 0.70 28.67
CA GLY A 70 23.09 1.60 29.35
C GLY A 70 23.60 2.80 28.54
N ASN A 71 23.43 2.81 27.22
CA ASN A 71 23.96 3.86 26.34
C ASN A 71 22.84 4.65 25.64
N LYS A 72 22.50 5.80 26.24
CA LYS A 72 21.46 6.72 25.75
C LYS A 72 21.74 7.24 24.34
N LEU A 73 23.02 7.40 23.96
CA LEU A 73 23.39 7.89 22.63
C LEU A 73 22.96 6.90 21.55
N TRP A 74 23.31 5.62 21.69
CA TRP A 74 22.94 4.60 20.70
C TRP A 74 21.44 4.33 20.63
N GLN A 75 20.74 4.40 21.77
CA GLN A 75 19.28 4.35 21.78
C GLN A 75 18.66 5.49 20.96
N ALA A 76 19.14 6.72 21.20
CA ALA A 76 18.64 7.91 20.52
C ALA A 76 18.97 7.89 19.02
N VAL A 77 20.18 7.45 18.65
CA VAL A 77 20.59 7.35 17.24
C VAL A 77 19.76 6.30 16.51
N LEU A 78 19.64 5.08 17.03
CA LEU A 78 18.86 4.02 16.39
C LEU A 78 17.39 4.42 16.27
N GLY A 79 16.76 4.81 17.39
CA GLY A 79 15.36 5.22 17.42
C GLY A 79 15.09 6.45 16.55
N GLY A 80 15.94 7.47 16.64
CA GLY A 80 15.82 8.71 15.89
C GLY A 80 15.96 8.52 14.38
N LEU A 81 16.94 7.73 13.92
CA LEU A 81 17.10 7.43 12.49
C LEU A 81 15.93 6.60 11.96
N THR A 82 15.46 5.62 12.72
CA THR A 82 14.29 4.81 12.32
C THR A 82 13.02 5.63 12.27
N PHE A 83 12.84 6.56 13.21
CA PHE A 83 11.72 7.49 13.21
C PHE A 83 11.78 8.46 12.02
N LEU A 84 12.96 8.99 11.71
CA LEU A 84 13.15 9.86 10.55
C LEU A 84 12.85 9.13 9.23
N MET A 85 13.29 7.88 9.09
CA MET A 85 12.95 7.04 7.94
C MET A 85 11.43 6.85 7.82
N GLU A 86 10.75 6.54 8.93
CA GLU A 86 9.29 6.38 8.94
C GLU A 86 8.56 7.66 8.51
N MET A 87 9.02 8.82 8.98
CA MET A 87 8.46 10.11 8.57
C MET A 87 8.58 10.33 7.06
N ILE A 88 9.73 9.97 6.46
CA ILE A 88 9.92 10.07 5.00
C ILE A 88 8.93 9.16 4.26
N LEU A 89 8.72 7.92 4.74
CA LEU A 89 7.78 6.98 4.13
C LEU A 89 6.33 7.45 4.25
N LEU A 90 5.93 8.03 5.39
CA LEU A 90 4.61 8.61 5.58
C LEU A 90 4.39 9.84 4.70
N VAL A 91 5.39 10.71 4.57
CA VAL A 91 5.34 11.85 3.63
C VAL A 91 5.18 11.35 2.20
N SER A 92 5.92 10.30 1.81
CA SER A 92 5.79 9.68 0.49
C SER A 92 4.37 9.15 0.24
N LEU A 93 3.74 8.49 1.22
CA LEU A 93 2.35 8.05 1.13
C LEU A 93 1.39 9.22 0.91
N VAL A 94 1.53 10.29 1.71
CA VAL A 94 0.67 11.48 1.60
C VAL A 94 0.77 12.10 0.21
N LEU A 95 2.01 12.25 -0.31
CA LEU A 95 2.22 12.78 -1.65
C LEU A 95 1.62 11.88 -2.74
N ALA A 96 1.77 10.55 -2.60
CA ALA A 96 1.20 9.59 -3.55
C ALA A 96 -0.34 9.65 -3.56
N VAL A 97 -0.97 9.77 -2.39
CA VAL A 97 -2.42 9.89 -2.26
C VAL A 97 -2.91 11.22 -2.84
N LEU A 98 -2.23 12.34 -2.53
CA LEU A 98 -2.59 13.66 -3.07
C LEU A 98 -2.50 13.69 -4.59
N LYS A 99 -1.46 13.09 -5.17
CA LYS A 99 -1.33 12.96 -6.63
C LYS A 99 -2.47 12.12 -7.24
N GLY A 100 -3.00 11.15 -6.51
CA GLY A 100 -4.17 10.38 -6.95
C GLY A 100 -5.49 11.14 -6.91
N LEU A 101 -5.55 12.31 -6.25
CA LEU A 101 -6.75 13.15 -6.14
C LEU A 101 -6.78 14.32 -7.14
N SER A 102 -5.63 14.69 -7.72
CA SER A 102 -5.49 15.76 -8.73
C SER A 102 -5.65 15.22 -10.15
#